data_AF-A0A1B6HX03-F1
#
_entry.id   AF-A0A1B6HX03-F1
#
_cell.length_a   1.000
_cell.length_b   1.000
_cell.length_c   1.000
_cell.angle_alpha   90.00
_cell.angle_beta   90.00
_cell.angle_gamma   90.00
#
_symmetry.space_group_name_H-M   'P 1'
#
loop_
_entity.id
_entity.type
_entity.pdbx_description
1 polymer ?
#
loop_
_entity_poly.entity_id
_entity_poly.type
_entity_poly.pdbx_seq_one_letter_code
_entity_poly.pdbx_strand_id
1 'polypeptide(L)'
;VITPSSPDRKVPSLAQRVVNELINRGAKMPKSKVIVKQGGIQNQVTMPMTCLHTAVECQDLQLIEYLLENGACQLTWNNAGLTPLHLAVSKRRLESLRVLLEKKPSVQVVDARDRFGRTPLHLAVADEWFAGVSLLLEAGADVKVT
;
A
#
# COMPACT_ATOMS: atom_id res chain seq x y z
N VAL A 1 21.57 -31.10 37.48
CA VAL A 1 22.32 -30.70 36.26
C VAL A 1 21.61 -31.28 35.06
N ILE A 2 20.69 -30.51 34.45
CA ILE A 2 20.22 -30.67 33.06
C ILE A 2 19.89 -29.24 32.59
N THR A 3 20.35 -28.92 31.38
CA THR A 3 20.64 -27.61 30.77
C THR A 3 19.44 -26.69 30.52
N PRO A 4 19.67 -25.36 30.34
CA PRO A 4 18.61 -24.41 29.98
C PRO A 4 18.10 -24.70 28.57
N SER A 5 16.80 -24.89 28.45
CA SER A 5 16.05 -24.94 27.20
C SER A 5 16.37 -23.70 26.36
N SER A 6 16.78 -23.93 25.12
CA SER A 6 17.04 -22.95 24.07
C SER A 6 16.17 -21.70 24.17
N PRO A 7 16.73 -20.49 23.97
CA PRO A 7 15.89 -19.34 23.71
C PRO A 7 15.21 -19.61 22.36
N ASP A 8 13.89 -19.76 22.39
CA ASP A 8 13.03 -19.57 21.24
C ASP A 8 13.35 -18.19 20.64
N ARG A 9 14.37 -18.11 19.78
CA ARG A 9 14.48 -17.06 18.78
C ARG A 9 13.30 -17.30 17.85
N LYS A 10 12.12 -16.84 18.27
CA LYS A 10 10.95 -16.69 17.41
C LYS A 10 11.42 -15.81 16.27
N VAL A 11 11.77 -16.45 15.15
CA VAL A 11 12.08 -15.78 13.89
C VAL A 11 10.89 -14.85 13.64
N PRO A 12 11.10 -13.53 13.63
CA PRO A 12 10.00 -12.60 13.47
C PRO A 12 9.29 -12.93 12.15
N SER A 13 7.96 -12.98 12.15
CA SER A 13 7.19 -13.19 10.93
C SER A 13 7.58 -12.14 9.88
N LEU A 14 7.39 -12.44 8.59
CA LEU A 14 7.75 -11.50 7.52
C LEU A 14 7.12 -10.11 7.74
N ALA A 15 5.88 -10.08 8.24
CA ALA A 15 5.20 -8.85 8.66
C ALA A 15 5.94 -8.12 9.80
N GLN A 16 6.40 -8.83 10.82
CA GLN A 16 7.18 -8.27 11.92
C GLN A 16 8.54 -7.72 11.47
N ARG A 17 9.18 -8.36 10.48
CA ARG A 17 10.45 -7.88 9.89
C ARG A 17 10.24 -6.57 9.12
N VAL A 18 9.18 -6.49 8.31
CA VAL A 18 8.83 -5.27 7.57
C VAL A 18 8.50 -4.13 8.54
N VAL A 19 7.74 -4.38 9.60
CA VAL A 19 7.46 -3.36 10.64
C VAL A 19 8.74 -2.85 11.30
N ASN A 20 9.64 -3.75 11.70
CA ASN A 20 10.89 -3.35 12.33
C ASN A 20 11.80 -2.58 11.36
N GLU A 21 11.85 -2.97 10.10
CA GLU A 21 12.59 -2.25 9.05
C GLU A 21 12.00 -0.84 8.83
N LEU A 22 10.67 -0.70 8.78
CA LEU A 22 9.99 0.59 8.64
C LEU A 22 10.22 1.51 9.84
N ILE A 23 10.19 0.94 11.05
CA ILE A 23 10.51 1.66 12.30
C ILE A 23 11.97 2.11 12.29
N ASN A 24 12.90 1.23 11.86
CA ASN A 24 14.33 1.53 11.79
C ASN A 24 14.67 2.60 10.73
N ARG A 25 13.89 2.68 9.65
CA ARG A 25 14.05 3.72 8.60
C ARG A 25 13.47 5.08 8.98
N GLY A 26 12.93 5.24 10.19
CA GLY A 26 12.46 6.54 10.69
C GLY A 26 11.09 6.97 10.16
N ALA A 27 10.33 6.06 9.53
CA ALA A 27 8.96 6.33 9.13
C ALA A 27 8.09 6.50 10.40
N LYS A 28 7.68 7.74 10.71
CA LYS A 28 6.69 8.02 11.76
C LYS A 28 5.35 7.40 11.36
N MET A 29 5.06 6.20 11.87
CA MET A 29 3.75 5.57 11.66
C MET A 29 2.66 6.31 12.46
N PRO A 30 1.49 6.61 11.87
CA PRO A 30 0.34 7.01 12.66
C PRO A 30 -0.06 5.86 13.58
N LYS A 31 -0.44 6.20 14.82
CA LYS A 31 -0.77 5.25 15.89
C LYS A 31 -2.04 4.45 15.57
N SER A 32 -1.99 3.46 14.68
CA SER A 32 -3.00 2.41 14.63
C SER A 32 -2.55 1.25 15.52
N LYS A 33 -3.22 1.17 16.67
CA LYS A 33 -3.10 0.21 17.77
C LYS A 33 -2.66 -1.20 17.31
N VAL A 34 -1.41 -1.56 17.59
CA VAL A 34 -0.90 -2.94 17.47
C VAL A 34 -1.42 -3.73 18.66
N ILE A 35 -2.47 -4.54 18.47
CA ILE A 35 -2.91 -5.52 19.47
C ILE A 35 -2.35 -6.88 19.05
N VAL A 36 -1.20 -7.26 19.61
CA VAL A 36 -0.71 -8.64 19.53
C VAL A 36 -1.44 -9.44 20.61
N LYS A 37 -2.51 -10.15 20.25
CA LYS A 37 -3.03 -11.22 21.12
C LYS A 37 -2.38 -12.54 20.71
N GLN A 38 -1.51 -13.05 21.57
CA GLN A 38 -1.04 -14.43 21.49
C GLN A 38 -2.21 -15.37 21.85
N GLY A 39 -2.52 -16.31 20.96
CA GLY A 39 -3.43 -17.43 21.22
C GLY A 39 -4.70 -17.39 20.38
N GLY A 40 -4.80 -18.32 19.42
CA GLY A 40 -6.02 -18.60 18.67
C GLY A 40 -5.99 -18.09 17.22
N ILE A 41 -5.85 -19.03 16.30
CA ILE A 41 -6.23 -19.00 14.88
C ILE A 41 -7.32 -17.97 14.54
N GLN A 42 -6.89 -16.75 14.19
CA GLN A 42 -7.49 -15.86 13.17
C GLN A 42 -6.55 -14.66 13.01
N ASN A 43 -5.50 -14.85 12.23
CA ASN A 43 -4.52 -13.80 11.91
C ASN A 43 -5.08 -12.93 10.77
N GLN A 44 -6.10 -12.10 11.06
CA GLN A 44 -6.34 -10.93 10.21
C GLN A 44 -5.28 -9.88 10.53
N VAL A 45 -4.12 -10.09 9.92
CA VAL A 45 -3.02 -9.14 9.90
C VAL A 45 -3.48 -7.94 9.08
N THR A 46 -4.00 -6.89 9.71
CA THR A 46 -4.33 -5.60 9.08
C THR A 46 -3.05 -4.79 8.80
N MET A 47 -2.03 -5.42 8.22
CA MET A 47 -0.71 -4.82 7.92
C MET A 47 -0.47 -4.51 6.44
N PRO A 48 -0.93 -5.32 5.45
CA PRO A 48 -0.75 -4.94 4.04
C PRO A 48 -1.56 -3.69 3.67
N MET A 49 -2.66 -3.43 4.40
CA MET A 49 -3.56 -2.29 4.17
C MET A 49 -2.93 -0.92 4.44
N THR A 50 -1.89 -0.83 5.27
CA THR A 50 -1.36 0.48 5.72
C THR A 50 0.03 0.76 5.16
N CYS A 51 0.81 -0.29 4.87
CA CYS A 51 2.22 -0.13 4.47
C CYS A 51 2.39 0.49 3.08
N LEU A 52 1.64 0.03 2.07
CA LEU A 52 1.78 0.55 0.71
C LEU A 52 1.25 1.99 0.59
N HIS A 53 0.13 2.31 1.24
CA HIS A 53 -0.37 3.68 1.33
C HIS A 53 0.60 4.62 2.05
N THR A 54 1.20 4.18 3.15
CA THR A 54 2.19 5.00 3.87
C THR A 54 3.42 5.26 3.01
N ALA A 55 3.92 4.26 2.29
CA ALA A 55 5.02 4.42 1.34
C ALA A 55 4.70 5.45 0.25
N VAL A 56 3.49 5.40 -0.31
CA VAL A 56 2.98 6.37 -1.29
C VAL A 56 2.87 7.77 -0.69
N GLU A 57 2.33 7.90 0.53
CA GLU A 57 2.16 9.18 1.22
C GLU A 57 3.51 9.85 1.51
N CYS A 58 4.50 9.05 1.92
CA CYS A 58 5.88 9.48 2.16
C CYS A 58 6.71 9.68 0.89
N GLN A 59 6.21 9.30 -0.29
CA GLN A 59 6.97 9.25 -1.56
C GLN A 59 8.25 8.39 -1.48
N ASP A 60 8.23 7.34 -0.68
CA ASP A 60 9.35 6.40 -0.59
C ASP A 60 9.25 5.36 -1.72
N LEU A 61 9.75 5.74 -2.91
CA LEU A 61 9.67 4.91 -4.12
C LEU A 61 10.33 3.55 -3.93
N GLN A 62 11.46 3.50 -3.22
CA GLN A 62 12.18 2.26 -2.93
C GLN A 62 11.35 1.33 -2.06
N LEU A 63 10.64 1.86 -1.07
CA LEU A 63 9.73 1.08 -0.28
C LEU A 63 8.49 0.62 -1.08
N ILE A 64 7.94 1.46 -1.96
CA ILE A 64 6.85 1.06 -2.86
C ILE A 64 7.29 -0.13 -3.73
N GLU A 65 8.43 -0.02 -4.41
CA GLU A 65 9.01 -1.09 -5.23
C GLU A 65 9.19 -2.37 -4.43
N TYR A 66 9.86 -2.27 -3.29
CA TYR A 66 10.12 -3.42 -2.41
C TYR A 66 8.81 -4.10 -1.97
N LEU A 67 7.79 -3.33 -1.56
CA LEU A 67 6.52 -3.89 -1.14
C LEU A 67 5.80 -4.59 -2.29
N LEU A 68 5.78 -4.00 -3.48
CA LEU A 68 5.17 -4.60 -4.66
C LEU A 68 5.88 -5.90 -5.09
N GLU A 69 7.21 -5.91 -5.06
CA GLU A 69 8.03 -7.10 -5.37
C GLU A 69 7.81 -8.24 -4.37
N ASN A 70 7.47 -7.90 -3.13
CA ASN A 70 7.11 -8.86 -2.09
C ASN A 70 5.59 -9.18 -2.06
N GLY A 71 4.85 -8.86 -3.12
CA GLY A 71 3.45 -9.26 -3.29
C GLY A 71 2.45 -8.40 -2.51
N ALA A 72 2.78 -7.15 -2.18
CA ALA A 72 1.81 -6.24 -1.58
C ALA A 72 0.60 -6.03 -2.50
N CYS A 73 -0.60 -6.15 -1.91
CA CYS A 73 -1.84 -6.00 -2.65
C CYS A 73 -2.17 -4.51 -2.91
N GLN A 74 -2.33 -4.16 -4.18
CA GLN A 74 -2.68 -2.80 -4.64
C GLN A 74 -4.19 -2.49 -4.58
N LEU A 75 -5.04 -3.48 -4.27
CA LEU A 75 -6.50 -3.31 -4.12
C LEU A 75 -6.92 -2.98 -2.69
N THR A 76 -5.95 -2.75 -1.79
CA THR A 76 -6.25 -2.46 -0.40
C THR A 76 -6.80 -1.04 -0.24
N TRP A 77 -7.77 -0.84 0.65
CA TRP A 77 -8.27 0.49 1.01
C TRP A 77 -7.63 0.99 2.30
N ASN A 78 -7.31 2.28 2.35
CA ASN A 78 -6.98 2.96 3.60
C ASN A 78 -8.26 3.40 4.35
N ASN A 79 -8.11 4.06 5.50
CA ASN A 79 -9.24 4.57 6.30
C ASN A 79 -10.11 5.60 5.56
N ALA A 80 -9.58 6.24 4.51
CA ALA A 80 -10.32 7.14 3.64
C ALA A 80 -11.02 6.40 2.48
N GLY A 81 -10.94 5.07 2.41
CA GLY A 81 -11.52 4.27 1.34
C GLY A 81 -10.79 4.40 0.01
N LEU A 82 -9.51 4.78 0.02
CA LEU A 82 -8.70 4.98 -1.17
C LEU A 82 -7.76 3.78 -1.37
N THR A 83 -7.59 3.34 -2.62
CA THR A 83 -6.46 2.45 -2.97
C THR A 83 -5.14 3.22 -3.01
N PRO A 84 -3.97 2.57 -3.04
CA PRO A 84 -2.69 3.24 -3.19
C PRO A 84 -2.62 4.13 -4.44
N LEU A 85 -3.23 3.70 -5.56
CA LEU A 85 -3.33 4.51 -6.77
C LEU A 85 -4.17 5.78 -6.57
N HIS A 86 -5.35 5.66 -5.94
CA HIS A 86 -6.13 6.85 -5.58
C HIS A 86 -5.36 7.79 -4.68
N LEU A 87 -4.62 7.26 -3.69
CA LEU A 87 -3.82 8.07 -2.80
C LEU A 87 -2.73 8.82 -3.57
N ALA A 88 -1.99 8.15 -4.45
CA ALA A 88 -0.99 8.76 -5.31
C ALA A 88 -1.57 9.90 -6.15
N VAL A 89 -2.77 9.70 -6.73
CA VAL A 89 -3.48 10.73 -7.50
C VAL A 89 -3.94 11.88 -6.62
N SER A 90 -4.64 11.61 -5.52
CA SER A 90 -5.16 12.64 -4.61
C SER A 90 -4.07 13.53 -3.99
N LYS A 91 -2.84 13.02 -3.94
CA LYS A 91 -1.66 13.72 -3.42
C LYS A 91 -0.74 14.23 -4.53
N ARG A 92 -1.11 14.06 -5.81
CA ARG A 92 -0.35 14.44 -7.01
C ARG A 92 1.09 13.91 -7.02
N ARG A 93 1.27 12.67 -6.56
CA ARG A 93 2.59 12.00 -6.51
C ARG A 93 2.86 11.29 -7.82
N LEU A 94 3.39 12.02 -8.80
CA LEU A 94 3.62 11.49 -10.15
C LEU A 94 4.52 10.25 -10.15
N GLU A 95 5.64 10.29 -9.43
CA GLU A 95 6.59 9.17 -9.41
C GLU A 95 6.04 7.97 -8.66
N SER A 96 5.33 8.16 -7.53
CA SER A 96 4.65 7.06 -6.85
C SER A 96 3.58 6.43 -7.75
N LEU A 97 2.81 7.26 -8.48
CA LEU A 97 1.83 6.78 -9.46
C LEU A 97 2.50 5.97 -10.56
N ARG A 98 3.60 6.47 -11.13
CA ARG A 98 4.39 5.77 -12.15
C ARG A 98 4.85 4.40 -11.65
N VAL A 99 5.51 4.32 -10.49
CA VAL A 99 6.02 3.07 -9.94
C VAL A 99 4.90 2.04 -9.71
N LEU A 100 3.75 2.47 -9.17
CA LEU A 100 2.58 1.60 -8.98
C LEU A 100 2.07 1.02 -10.31
N LEU A 101 2.08 1.82 -11.38
CA LEU A 101 1.63 1.43 -12.72
C LEU A 101 2.68 0.63 -13.51
N GLU A 102 3.98 0.87 -13.30
CA GLU A 102 5.08 0.17 -13.98
C GLU A 102 5.13 -1.32 -13.66
N LYS A 103 4.63 -1.73 -12.48
CA LYS A 103 4.46 -3.14 -12.14
C LYS A 103 3.28 -3.81 -12.87
N LYS A 104 2.75 -3.17 -13.93
CA LYS A 104 1.66 -3.64 -14.80
C LYS A 104 0.51 -4.21 -13.98
N PRO A 105 -0.09 -3.39 -13.10
CA PRO A 105 -1.22 -3.85 -12.30
C PRO A 105 -2.36 -4.29 -13.21
N SER A 106 -3.22 -5.18 -12.71
CA SER A 106 -4.40 -5.59 -13.46
C SER A 106 -5.37 -4.43 -13.66
N VAL A 107 -6.22 -4.51 -14.68
CA VAL A 107 -7.27 -3.50 -14.94
C VAL A 107 -8.15 -3.27 -13.70
N GLN A 108 -8.40 -4.32 -12.91
CA GLN A 108 -9.13 -4.21 -11.64
C GLN A 108 -8.48 -3.24 -10.63
N VAL A 109 -7.15 -3.08 -10.67
CA VAL A 109 -6.40 -2.15 -9.82
C VAL A 109 -6.44 -0.74 -10.39
N VAL A 110 -6.22 -0.60 -11.71
CA VAL A 110 -6.21 0.70 -12.41
C VAL A 110 -7.58 1.37 -12.31
N ASP A 111 -8.64 0.62 -12.55
CA ASP A 111 -10.04 1.07 -12.49
C ASP A 111 -10.70 0.71 -11.15
N ALA A 112 -9.90 0.43 -10.12
CA ALA A 112 -10.45 0.21 -8.78
C ALA A 112 -11.29 1.42 -8.38
N ARG A 113 -12.38 1.18 -7.67
CA ARG A 113 -13.24 2.24 -7.15
C ARG A 113 -12.90 2.55 -5.70
N ASP A 114 -12.88 3.83 -5.36
CA ASP A 114 -12.86 4.29 -3.97
C ASP A 114 -14.23 4.12 -3.30
N ARG A 115 -14.32 4.49 -2.02
CA ARG A 115 -15.59 4.46 -1.24
C ARG A 115 -16.74 5.28 -1.85
N PHE A 116 -16.45 6.18 -2.79
CA PHE A 116 -17.45 7.02 -3.47
C PHE A 116 -17.73 6.53 -4.89
N GLY A 117 -17.19 5.37 -5.28
CA GLY A 117 -17.37 4.82 -6.64
C GLY A 117 -16.45 5.45 -7.69
N ARG A 118 -15.54 6.35 -7.30
CA ARG A 118 -14.65 7.05 -8.23
C ARG A 118 -13.43 6.18 -8.51
N THR A 119 -12.87 6.29 -9.72
CA THR A 119 -11.60 5.67 -10.10
C THR A 119 -10.44 6.66 -9.92
N PRO A 120 -9.17 6.21 -9.97
CA PRO A 120 -8.04 7.13 -9.99
C PRO A 120 -8.13 8.14 -11.14
N LEU A 121 -8.65 7.75 -12.31
CA LEU A 121 -8.83 8.65 -13.45
C LEU A 121 -9.87 9.75 -13.16
N HIS A 122 -11.00 9.41 -12.52
CA HIS A 122 -11.97 10.41 -12.09
C HIS A 122 -11.35 11.47 -11.18
N LEU A 123 -10.50 11.05 -10.23
CA LEU A 123 -9.81 11.99 -9.35
C LEU A 123 -8.83 12.88 -10.11
N ALA A 124 -8.05 12.32 -11.03
CA ALA A 124 -7.06 13.06 -11.80
C ALA A 124 -7.72 14.11 -12.72
N VAL A 125 -8.85 13.76 -13.34
CA VAL A 125 -9.64 14.68 -14.16
C VAL A 125 -10.28 15.78 -13.30
N ALA A 126 -10.88 15.42 -12.18
CA ALA A 126 -11.51 16.39 -11.28
C ALA A 126 -10.53 17.40 -10.67
N ASP A 127 -9.25 17.02 -10.49
CA ASP A 127 -8.17 17.91 -10.02
C ASP A 127 -7.39 18.58 -11.17
N GLU A 128 -7.84 18.43 -12.43
CA GLU A 128 -7.17 18.96 -13.63
C GLU A 128 -5.69 18.56 -13.74
N TRP A 129 -5.35 17.37 -13.24
CA TRP A 129 -3.97 16.90 -13.17
C TRP A 129 -3.58 16.13 -14.44
N PHE A 130 -3.29 16.88 -15.51
CA PHE A 130 -2.98 16.35 -16.85
C PHE A 130 -1.89 15.26 -16.89
N ALA A 131 -0.84 15.39 -16.07
CA ALA A 131 0.24 14.40 -16.02
C ALA A 131 -0.26 13.06 -15.43
N GLY A 132 -1.12 13.10 -14.42
CA GLY A 132 -1.73 11.90 -13.86
C GLY A 132 -2.74 11.26 -14.81
N VAL A 133 -3.55 12.09 -15.49
CA VAL A 133 -4.47 11.62 -16.53
C VAL A 133 -3.71 10.88 -17.63
N SER A 134 -2.62 11.47 -18.13
CA SER A 134 -1.81 10.87 -19.20
C SER A 134 -1.25 9.51 -18.77
N LEU A 135 -0.63 9.42 -17.59
CA LEU A 135 -0.10 8.15 -17.07
C LEU A 135 -1.18 7.07 -16.86
N LEU A 136 -2.35 7.46 -16.36
CA LEU A 136 -3.46 6.51 -16.15
C LEU A 136 -4.01 5.97 -17.47
N LEU A 137 -4.15 6.83 -18.49
CA LEU A 137 -4.59 6.42 -19.82
C LEU A 137 -3.55 5.53 -20.52
N GLU A 138 -2.26 5.86 -20.39
CA GLU A 138 -1.15 5.02 -20.87
C GLU A 138 -1.15 3.64 -20.20
N ALA A 139 -1.56 3.57 -18.93
CA ALA A 139 -1.72 2.32 -18.18
C ALA A 139 -3.05 1.58 -18.48
N GLY A 140 -3.87 2.09 -19.39
CA GLY A 140 -5.11 1.44 -19.84
C GLY A 140 -6.34 1.71 -18.98
N ALA A 141 -6.36 2.81 -18.22
CA ALA A 141 -7.57 3.22 -17.48
C ALA A 141 -8.74 3.47 -18.45
N ASP A 142 -9.91 2.92 -18.13
CA ASP A 142 -11.10 3.08 -18.98
C ASP A 142 -11.83 4.40 -18.67
N VAL A 143 -11.94 5.23 -19.70
CA VAL A 143 -12.64 6.54 -19.66
C VAL A 143 -14.15 6.42 -19.47
N LYS A 144 -14.73 5.23 -19.69
CA LYS A 144 -16.17 4.97 -19.61
C LYS A 144 -16.59 4.34 -18.30
N VAL A 145 -15.65 3.99 -17.41
CA VAL A 145 -15.99 3.46 -16.10
C VAL A 145 -16.68 4.57 -15.33
N THR A 146 -18.00 4.47 -15.18
CA THR A 146 -18.87 5.38 -14.41
C THR A 146 -19.32 4.74 -13.10
#